data_AF-A0A2G9R3V0-F1
#
_entry.id   AF-A0A2G9R3V0-F1
#
_cell.length_a   1.000
_cell.length_b   1.000
_cell.length_c   1.000
_cell.angle_alpha   90.00
_cell.angle_beta   90.00
_cell.angle_gamma   90.00
#
_symmetry.space_group_name_H-M   'P 1'
#
loop_
_entity.id
_entity.type
_entity.pdbx_description
1 polymer ?
#
loop_
_entity_poly.entity_id
_entity_poly.type
_entity_poly.pdbx_seq_one_letter_code
_entity_poly.pdbx_strand_id
1 'polypeptide(L)'
;MEQVPEVQLDSLQQFDTELLSPGQKVSKKMRKDQFRRLISGCIGKPLGEQFRKDIHIRNLPSLFQKKPSPDLEDSILEGCPEALPALFQQ
;
A
#
# COMPACT_ATOMS: atom_id res chain seq x y z
N MET A 1 22.00 -15.33 10.20
CA MET A 1 20.60 -15.05 9.80
C MET A 1 19.79 -14.39 10.91
N GLU A 2 20.16 -14.57 12.18
CA GLU A 2 19.41 -14.03 13.34
C GLU A 2 19.46 -12.49 13.49
N GLN A 3 20.26 -11.80 12.68
CA GLN A 3 20.32 -10.33 12.63
C GLN A 3 19.27 -9.71 11.69
N VAL A 4 18.53 -10.52 10.93
CA VAL A 4 17.46 -10.05 10.04
C VAL A 4 16.26 -9.64 10.92
N PRO A 5 15.78 -8.39 10.83
CA PRO A 5 14.59 -7.95 11.57
C PRO A 5 13.37 -8.80 11.20
N GLU A 6 12.46 -9.01 12.15
CA GLU A 6 11.18 -9.71 11.92
C GLU A 6 11.30 -11.16 11.39
N VAL A 7 12.47 -11.78 11.50
CA VAL A 7 12.65 -13.19 11.08
C VAL A 7 12.02 -14.14 12.09
N GLN A 8 11.22 -15.09 11.60
CA GLN A 8 10.67 -16.17 12.43
C GLN A 8 11.68 -17.31 12.53
N LEU A 9 12.16 -17.59 13.74
CA LEU A 9 13.15 -18.64 14.03
C LEU A 9 12.70 -20.03 13.54
N ASP A 10 11.43 -20.38 13.75
CA ASP A 10 10.89 -21.68 13.31
C ASP A 10 10.92 -21.83 11.78
N SER A 11 10.56 -20.77 11.05
CA SER A 11 10.60 -20.76 9.59
C SER A 11 12.05 -20.83 9.07
N LEU A 12 12.99 -20.20 9.78
CA LEU A 12 14.41 -20.26 9.45
C LEU A 12 14.97 -21.67 9.66
N GLN A 13 14.68 -22.30 10.80
CA GLN A 13 15.13 -23.66 11.10
C GLN A 13 14.54 -24.70 10.14
N GLN A 14 13.26 -24.57 9.78
CA GLN A 14 12.64 -25.41 8.75
C GLN A 14 13.36 -25.26 7.42
N PHE A 15 13.61 -24.03 6.98
CA PHE A 15 14.32 -23.78 5.72
C PHE A 15 15.73 -24.35 5.71
N ASP A 16 16.50 -24.22 6.80
CA ASP A 16 17.84 -24.80 6.91
C ASP A 16 17.78 -26.34 6.88
N THR A 17 16.81 -26.93 7.57
CA THR A 17 16.60 -28.39 7.56
C THR A 17 16.23 -28.90 6.16
N GLU A 18 15.33 -28.21 5.47
CA GLU A 18 14.95 -28.50 4.07
C GLU A 18 16.12 -28.31 3.09
N LEU A 19 17.00 -27.33 3.36
CA LEU A 19 18.18 -27.05 2.55
C LEU A 19 19.26 -28.13 2.71
N LEU A 20 19.47 -28.60 3.94
CA LEU A 20 20.48 -29.60 4.30
C LEU A 20 20.04 -31.04 3.98
N SER A 21 18.73 -31.29 3.81
CA SER A 21 18.18 -32.62 3.54
C SER A 21 18.54 -33.12 2.12
N PRO A 22 19.35 -34.19 2.00
CA PRO A 22 19.67 -34.78 0.71
C PRO A 22 18.49 -35.64 0.23
N GLY A 23 17.53 -35.02 -0.47
CA GLY A 23 16.40 -35.75 -1.05
C GLY A 23 15.15 -34.91 -1.33
N GLN A 24 15.07 -33.71 -0.76
CA GLN A 24 13.92 -32.84 -1.00
C GLN A 24 13.97 -32.20 -2.40
N LYS A 25 13.05 -32.63 -3.27
CA LYS A 25 12.82 -32.09 -4.61
C LYS A 25 12.01 -30.80 -4.59
N VAL A 26 12.41 -29.82 -3.77
CA VAL A 26 11.83 -28.47 -3.85
C VAL A 26 12.40 -27.78 -5.08
N SER A 27 11.54 -27.26 -5.95
CA SER A 27 11.99 -26.54 -7.14
C SER A 27 12.83 -25.31 -6.74
N LYS A 28 13.84 -24.97 -7.56
CA LYS A 28 14.66 -23.75 -7.33
C LYS A 28 13.80 -22.49 -7.17
N LYS A 29 12.67 -22.41 -7.88
CA LYS A 29 11.72 -21.31 -7.78
C LYS A 29 11.11 -21.21 -6.37
N MET A 30 10.59 -22.32 -5.85
CA MET A 30 9.97 -22.34 -4.52
C MET A 30 10.98 -22.06 -3.41
N ARG A 31 12.19 -22.63 -3.49
CA ARG A 31 13.25 -22.36 -2.52
C ARG A 31 13.64 -20.88 -2.48
N LYS A 32 13.71 -20.22 -3.65
CA LYS A 32 13.98 -18.79 -3.75
C LYS A 32 12.86 -17.95 -3.11
N ASP A 33 11.60 -18.34 -3.32
CA ASP A 33 10.46 -17.61 -2.76
C ASP A 33 10.36 -17.77 -1.24
N GLN A 34 10.64 -18.96 -0.70
CA GLN A 34 10.77 -19.19 0.75
C GLN A 34 11.88 -18.33 1.35
N PHE A 35 13.06 -18.31 0.74
CA PHE A 35 14.18 -17.48 1.20
C PHE A 35 13.84 -15.98 1.19
N ARG A 36 13.19 -15.48 0.13
CA ARG A 36 12.75 -14.07 0.04
C ARG A 36 11.82 -13.67 1.18
N ARG A 37 10.98 -14.58 1.67
CA ARG A 37 10.13 -14.32 2.84
C ARG A 37 10.95 -14.20 4.12
N LEU A 38 11.94 -15.08 4.31
CA LEU A 38 12.82 -15.04 5.49
C LEU A 38 13.57 -13.71 5.61
N ILE A 39 14.05 -13.15 4.49
CA ILE A 39 14.78 -11.88 4.49
C ILE A 39 13.88 -10.63 4.38
N SER A 40 12.55 -10.79 4.39
CA SER A 40 11.62 -9.69 4.08
C SER A 40 11.71 -8.50 5.04
N GLY A 41 12.10 -8.70 6.30
CA GLY A 41 12.35 -7.60 7.24
C GLY A 41 13.57 -6.74 6.90
N CYS A 42 14.48 -7.21 6.04
CA CYS A 42 15.56 -6.40 5.46
C CYS A 42 15.17 -5.78 4.10
N ILE A 43 14.08 -6.24 3.48
CA ILE A 43 13.61 -5.73 2.20
C ILE A 43 12.83 -4.44 2.48
N GLY A 44 13.40 -3.31 2.04
CA GLY A 44 12.74 -2.02 2.18
C GLY A 44 11.35 -2.02 1.57
N LYS A 45 10.35 -1.60 2.37
CA LYS A 45 9.01 -1.32 1.87
C LYS A 45 9.07 -0.04 1.03
N PRO A 46 8.39 0.04 -0.12
CA PRO A 46 8.31 1.29 -0.87
C PRO A 46 7.71 2.39 0.01
N LEU A 47 8.23 3.61 -0.13
CA LEU A 47 7.92 4.74 0.74
C LEU A 47 6.41 4.96 0.95
N GLY A 48 5.62 4.86 -0.13
CA GLY A 48 4.16 5.00 -0.06
C GLY A 48 3.44 3.91 0.73
N GLU A 49 4.03 2.72 0.89
CA GLU A 49 3.46 1.60 1.66
C GLU A 49 3.77 1.72 3.16
N GLN A 50 4.94 2.29 3.52
CA GLN A 50 5.25 2.68 4.90
C GLN A 50 4.20 3.66 5.44
N PHE A 51 3.71 4.54 4.56
CA PHE A 51 2.74 5.57 4.85
C PHE A 51 1.27 5.10 4.83
N ARG A 52 0.93 3.89 4.38
CA ARG A 52 -0.47 3.43 4.37
C ARG A 52 -1.02 3.11 5.76
N LYS A 53 -0.20 2.56 6.65
CA LYS A 53 -0.64 2.13 7.99
C LYS A 53 -0.57 3.24 9.01
N ASP A 54 0.50 4.03 8.95
CA ASP A 54 0.81 5.02 9.99
C ASP A 54 0.16 6.39 9.75
N ILE A 55 -0.45 6.60 8.58
CA ILE A 55 -1.09 7.87 8.25
C ILE A 55 -2.60 7.77 7.94
N HIS A 56 -3.37 7.14 8.83
CA HIS A 56 -4.77 7.55 8.97
C HIS A 56 -4.76 8.98 9.53
N ILE A 57 -4.68 10.00 8.67
CA ILE A 57 -4.55 11.39 9.13
C ILE A 57 -5.89 11.83 9.73
N ARG A 58 -6.04 11.63 11.05
CA ARG A 58 -7.26 12.02 11.79
C ARG A 58 -7.42 13.54 11.90
N ASN A 59 -6.33 14.29 11.70
CA ASN A 59 -6.27 15.75 11.88
C ASN A 59 -6.16 16.51 10.55
N LEU A 60 -6.37 15.86 9.39
CA LEU A 60 -6.48 16.59 8.15
C LEU A 60 -7.91 17.12 8.02
N PRO A 61 -8.10 18.42 7.71
CA PRO A 61 -9.39 18.88 7.27
C PRO A 61 -9.78 18.12 6.00
N SER A 62 -11.00 17.58 5.97
CA SER A 62 -11.51 16.85 4.79
C SER A 62 -11.59 17.82 3.61
N LEU A 63 -10.61 17.76 2.70
CA LEU A 63 -10.56 18.62 1.51
C LEU A 63 -11.75 18.40 0.57
N PHE A 64 -12.30 17.18 0.62
CA PHE A 64 -13.52 16.83 -0.08
C PHE A 64 -14.61 16.60 0.97
N GLN A 65 -15.48 17.58 1.15
CA GLN A 65 -16.78 17.28 1.74
C GLN A 65 -17.42 16.23 0.83
N LYS A 66 -17.69 15.03 1.36
CA LYS A 66 -18.56 14.08 0.68
C LYS A 66 -19.90 14.79 0.53
N LYS A 67 -20.15 15.39 -0.63
CA LYS A 67 -21.50 15.78 -1.00
C LYS A 67 -22.34 14.50 -0.83
N PRO A 68 -23.45 14.53 -0.08
CA PRO A 68 -24.39 13.44 -0.15
C PRO A 68 -24.69 13.26 -1.64
N SER A 69 -24.53 12.02 -2.13
CA SER A 69 -24.76 11.69 -3.53
C SER A 69 -26.09 12.31 -3.95
N PRO A 70 -26.07 13.33 -4.83
CA PRO A 70 -27.32 13.78 -5.39
C PRO A 70 -27.75 12.68 -6.34
N ASP A 71 -28.97 12.18 -6.15
CA ASP A 71 -29.73 11.74 -7.30
C ASP A 71 -29.57 12.80 -8.39
N LEU A 72 -29.15 12.31 -9.53
CA LEU A 72 -28.61 12.99 -10.69
C LEU A 72 -29.63 14.05 -11.20
N GLU A 73 -29.16 15.30 -11.39
CA GLU A 73 -29.51 16.22 -12.50
C GLU A 73 -30.19 17.58 -12.27
N ASP A 74 -31.04 17.83 -11.26
CA ASP A 74 -31.94 19.00 -11.41
C ASP A 74 -31.52 20.36 -10.80
N SER A 75 -30.38 20.49 -10.11
CA SER A 75 -30.08 21.74 -9.35
C SER A 75 -28.91 22.59 -9.87
N ILE A 76 -28.32 22.29 -11.03
CA ILE A 76 -27.14 23.03 -11.53
C ILE A 76 -27.51 24.31 -12.31
N LEU A 77 -28.79 24.55 -12.63
CA LEU A 77 -29.16 25.67 -13.53
C LEU A 77 -29.58 26.98 -12.83
N GLU A 78 -29.31 27.18 -11.54
CA GLU A 78 -29.74 28.40 -10.82
C GLU A 78 -28.55 29.13 -10.18
N GLY A 79 -27.62 29.57 -11.02
CA GLY A 79 -26.46 30.36 -10.60
C GLY A 79 -25.95 31.26 -11.71
N CYS A 80 -26.50 32.48 -11.77
CA CYS A 80 -26.10 33.67 -12.55
C CYS A 80 -25.08 33.45 -13.71
N PRO A 81 -25.54 33.35 -14.98
CA PRO A 81 -24.68 33.18 -16.16
C PRO A 81 -23.82 34.43 -16.51
N GLU A 82 -24.02 35.55 -15.84
CA GLU A 82 -23.40 36.84 -16.17
C GLU A 82 -22.05 37.09 -15.48
N ALA A 83 -21.67 36.25 -14.50
CA ALA A 83 -20.42 36.42 -13.75
C ALA A 83 -19.16 35.97 -14.51
N LEU A 84 -19.30 35.02 -15.44
CA LEU A 84 -18.19 34.42 -16.16
C LEU A 84 -17.63 35.30 -17.30
N PRO A 85 -18.45 35.96 -18.14
CA PRO A 85 -17.94 36.84 -19.20
C PRO A 85 -17.23 38.11 -18.68
N ALA A 86 -17.60 38.58 -17.49
CA ALA A 86 -17.04 39.79 -16.88
C ALA A 86 -15.57 39.66 -16.46
N LEU A 87 -15.07 38.43 -16.26
CA LEU A 87 -13.68 38.16 -15.87
C LEU A 87 -12.66 38.36 -17.00
N PHE A 88 -13.12 38.46 -18.25
CA PHE A 88 -12.26 38.49 -19.43
C PHE A 88 -12.20 39.84 -20.14
N GLN A 89 -12.84 40.88 -19.59
CA GLN A 89 -12.69 42.25 -20.09
C GLN A 89 -11.62 42.98 -19.28
N GLN A 90 -10.38 42.94 -19.79
CA GLN A 90 -9.32 43.92 -19.50
C GLN A 90 -9.10 44.80 -20.72
#